data_AF-A0A0B9A3T7-F1
#
_entry.id   AF-A0A0B9A3T7-F1
#
_cell.length_a   1.000
_cell.length_b   1.000
_cell.length_c   1.000
_cell.angle_alpha   90.00
_cell.angle_beta   90.00
_cell.angle_gamma   90.00
#
_symmetry.space_group_name_H-M   'P 1'
#
loop_
_entity.id
_entity.type
_entity.pdbx_description
1 polymer ?
#
loop_
_entity_poly.entity_id
_entity_poly.type
_entity_poly.pdbx_seq_one_letter_code
_entity_poly.pdbx_strand_id
1 'polypeptide(L)'
;MELGMAGVLLAATPAQAEACLDRETITAARVHEFETMMMAVTLRCKAIGTDIGPVIEAMMGTHRPIFAAADRRMRAFFAPQKRAYESYSTQLGNRYGGGATDTANCHRFEKVARELAGKPGVTSLGRVVFAMIDKPRIVGAVCAKP
;
A
#
# COMPACT_ATOMS: atom_id res chain seq x y z
N MET A 1 39.90 41.17 -34.81
CA MET A 1 40.82 40.26 -34.10
C MET A 1 40.91 40.73 -32.67
N GLU A 2 40.47 40.04 -31.62
CA GLU A 2 39.88 38.72 -31.43
C GLU A 2 39.09 38.76 -30.11
N LEU A 3 38.22 37.77 -29.94
CA LEU A 3 37.17 37.58 -28.94
C LEU A 3 37.64 37.44 -27.47
N GLY A 4 36.72 37.67 -26.53
CA GLY A 4 36.83 37.21 -25.15
C GLY A 4 35.48 37.13 -24.42
N MET A 5 34.58 36.26 -24.90
CA MET A 5 33.24 36.05 -24.35
C MET A 5 33.33 35.05 -23.17
N ALA A 6 33.22 35.54 -21.94
CA ALA A 6 33.25 34.71 -20.73
C ALA A 6 31.88 34.01 -20.55
N GLY A 7 31.82 32.74 -20.96
CA GLY A 7 30.67 31.87 -20.71
C GLY A 7 30.71 31.29 -19.30
N VAL A 8 29.76 31.69 -18.45
CA VAL A 8 29.48 31.02 -17.18
C VAL A 8 28.79 29.70 -17.47
N LEU A 9 29.52 28.59 -17.36
CA LEU A 9 28.97 27.24 -17.39
C LEU A 9 28.28 26.96 -16.05
N LEU A 10 26.97 27.16 -16.00
CA LEU A 10 26.11 26.57 -14.97
C LEU A 10 26.17 25.05 -15.13
N ALA A 11 26.98 24.39 -14.31
CA ALA A 11 26.96 22.94 -14.17
C ALA A 11 25.60 22.53 -13.61
N ALA A 12 24.68 22.13 -14.49
CA ALA A 12 23.48 21.42 -14.10
C ALA A 12 23.91 20.09 -13.46
N THR A 13 23.88 20.02 -12.14
CA THR A 13 23.97 18.72 -11.47
C THR A 13 22.80 17.88 -11.97
N PRO A 14 23.02 16.63 -12.41
CA PRO A 14 21.91 15.76 -12.70
C PRO A 14 21.16 15.61 -11.38
N ALA A 15 19.94 16.15 -11.31
CA ALA A 15 18.98 15.72 -10.32
C ALA A 15 18.99 14.20 -10.39
N GLN A 16 19.42 13.54 -9.32
CA GLN A 16 19.38 12.09 -9.25
C GLN A 16 17.92 11.72 -9.46
N ALA A 17 17.58 11.29 -10.67
CA ALA A 17 16.25 10.80 -10.95
C ALA A 17 16.08 9.60 -10.02
N GLU A 18 15.34 9.79 -8.93
CA GLU A 18 14.95 8.68 -8.07
C GLU A 18 14.34 7.65 -8.99
N ALA A 19 15.01 6.50 -9.16
CA ALA A 19 14.54 5.46 -10.06
C ALA A 19 13.13 5.09 -9.59
N CYS A 20 12.16 5.27 -10.49
CA CYS A 20 10.76 5.01 -10.22
C CYS A 20 10.59 3.58 -9.69
N LEU A 21 9.74 3.41 -8.67
CA LEU A 21 9.43 2.08 -8.16
C LEU A 21 8.87 1.21 -9.30
N ASP A 22 9.34 -0.04 -9.35
CA ASP A 22 8.81 -1.00 -10.30
C ASP A 22 7.35 -1.36 -9.97
N ARG A 23 6.63 -1.81 -11.00
CA ARG A 23 5.21 -2.13 -10.90
C ARG A 23 4.91 -3.20 -9.85
N GLU A 24 5.82 -4.15 -9.63
CA GLU A 24 5.64 -5.22 -8.67
C GLU A 24 5.73 -4.68 -7.24
N THR A 25 6.70 -3.80 -6.96
CA THR A 25 6.81 -3.09 -5.67
C THR A 25 5.56 -2.26 -5.38
N ILE A 26 5.08 -1.49 -6.36
CA ILE A 26 3.87 -0.69 -6.20
C ILE A 26 2.66 -1.58 -5.92
N THR A 27 2.53 -2.69 -6.65
CA THR A 27 1.42 -3.64 -6.48
C THR A 27 1.47 -4.31 -5.10
N ALA A 28 2.64 -4.77 -4.68
CA ALA A 28 2.86 -5.36 -3.37
C ALA A 28 2.54 -4.36 -2.25
N ALA A 29 2.95 -3.10 -2.41
CA ALA A 29 2.66 -2.04 -1.44
C ALA A 29 1.16 -1.77 -1.30
N ARG A 30 0.41 -1.77 -2.41
CA ARG A 30 -1.06 -1.64 -2.36
C ARG A 30 -1.72 -2.82 -1.65
N VAL A 31 -1.28 -4.05 -1.93
CA VAL A 31 -1.83 -5.25 -1.28
C VAL A 31 -1.52 -5.25 0.23
N HIS A 32 -0.28 -4.94 0.61
CA HIS A 32 0.13 -4.88 2.02
C HIS A 32 -0.59 -3.76 2.78
N GLU A 33 -0.78 -2.60 2.15
CA GLU A 33 -1.55 -1.50 2.74
C GLU A 33 -3.03 -1.85 2.88
N PHE A 34 -3.61 -2.53 1.88
CA PHE A 34 -4.97 -3.04 1.97
C PHE A 34 -5.13 -4.04 3.12
N GLU A 35 -4.20 -5.00 3.27
CA GLU A 35 -4.19 -5.95 4.38
C GLU A 35 -4.16 -5.23 5.73
N THR A 36 -3.27 -4.24 5.88
CA THR A 36 -3.16 -3.42 7.09
C THR A 36 -4.47 -2.67 7.39
N MET A 37 -5.09 -2.08 6.36
CA MET A 37 -6.38 -1.40 6.49
C MET A 37 -7.47 -2.37 6.95
N MET A 38 -7.60 -3.55 6.35
CA MET A 38 -8.62 -4.53 6.73
C MET A 38 -8.42 -5.01 8.18
N MET A 39 -7.18 -5.26 8.59
CA MET A 39 -6.86 -5.62 9.98
C MET A 39 -7.22 -4.51 10.97
N ALA A 40 -6.90 -3.25 10.65
CA ALA A 40 -7.25 -2.11 11.48
C ALA A 40 -8.78 -1.93 11.59
N VAL A 41 -9.52 -2.13 10.48
CA VAL A 41 -10.99 -2.12 10.50
C VAL A 41 -11.52 -3.22 11.43
N THR A 42 -11.00 -4.45 11.34
CA THR A 42 -11.42 -5.56 12.22
C THR A 42 -11.30 -5.19 13.69
N LEU A 43 -10.16 -4.62 14.09
CA LEU A 43 -9.92 -4.20 15.48
C LEU A 43 -10.90 -3.11 15.93
N ARG A 44 -11.12 -2.10 15.08
CA ARG A 44 -12.04 -1.00 15.38
C ARG A 44 -13.50 -1.45 15.47
N CYS A 45 -13.94 -2.31 14.57
CA CYS A 45 -15.28 -2.87 14.59
C CYS A 45 -15.52 -3.74 15.82
N LYS A 46 -14.53 -4.56 16.19
CA LYS A 46 -14.58 -5.34 17.44
C LYS A 46 -14.69 -4.44 18.68
N ALA A 47 -13.99 -3.31 18.71
CA ALA A 47 -14.04 -2.37 19.83
C ALA A 47 -15.44 -1.75 20.07
N ILE A 48 -16.31 -1.74 19.05
CA ILE A 48 -17.70 -1.27 19.16
C ILE A 48 -18.72 -2.42 19.18
N GLY A 49 -18.27 -3.67 19.38
CA GLY A 49 -19.14 -4.84 19.48
C GLY A 49 -19.61 -5.44 18.15
N THR A 50 -19.04 -5.03 17.01
CA THR A 50 -19.32 -5.62 15.69
C THR A 50 -18.16 -6.52 15.27
N ASP A 51 -18.31 -7.84 15.44
CA ASP A 51 -17.25 -8.78 15.06
C ASP A 51 -17.33 -9.16 13.57
N ILE A 52 -16.41 -8.63 12.78
CA ILE A 52 -16.24 -8.94 11.36
C ILE A 52 -15.03 -9.87 11.11
N GLY A 53 -14.30 -10.26 12.16
CA GLY A 53 -13.04 -10.99 12.07
C GLY A 53 -13.12 -12.27 11.24
N PRO A 54 -14.11 -13.17 11.49
CA PRO A 54 -14.21 -14.43 10.74
C PRO A 54 -14.34 -14.24 9.22
N VAL A 55 -15.06 -13.21 8.76
CA VAL A 55 -15.23 -12.91 7.33
C VAL A 55 -13.94 -12.35 6.72
N ILE A 56 -13.22 -11.53 7.47
CA ILE A 56 -11.93 -10.96 7.05
C ILE A 56 -10.88 -12.07 6.95
N GLU A 57 -10.84 -12.98 7.92
CA GLU A 57 -9.98 -14.16 7.90
C GLU A 57 -10.29 -15.09 6.73
N ALA A 58 -11.57 -15.34 6.43
CA ALA A 58 -11.97 -16.12 5.26
C ALA A 58 -11.47 -15.48 3.95
N MET A 59 -11.61 -14.15 3.81
CA MET A 59 -11.10 -13.41 2.66
C MET A 59 -9.57 -13.52 2.54
N MET A 60 -8.84 -13.33 3.64
CA MET A 60 -7.38 -13.49 3.66
C MET A 60 -6.96 -14.92 3.33
N GLY A 61 -7.71 -15.92 3.82
CA GLY A 61 -7.51 -17.33 3.51
C GLY A 61 -7.68 -17.64 2.01
N THR A 62 -8.78 -17.18 1.40
CA THR A 62 -9.06 -17.35 -0.04
C THR A 62 -7.95 -16.77 -0.91
N HIS A 63 -7.34 -15.65 -0.51
CA HIS A 63 -6.31 -14.95 -1.29
C HIS A 63 -4.90 -15.07 -0.70
N ARG A 64 -4.67 -16.04 0.18
CA ARG A 64 -3.41 -16.22 0.92
C ARG A 64 -2.15 -16.17 0.05
N PRO A 65 -2.08 -16.80 -1.14
CA PRO A 65 -0.89 -16.72 -1.98
C PRO A 65 -0.53 -15.28 -2.41
N ILE A 66 -1.53 -14.42 -2.60
CA ILE A 66 -1.35 -13.03 -3.05
C ILE A 66 -0.81 -12.18 -1.91
N PHE A 67 -1.44 -12.25 -0.73
CA PHE A 67 -0.96 -11.57 0.48
C PHE A 67 0.47 -12.00 0.83
N ALA A 68 0.75 -13.31 0.82
CA ALA A 68 2.08 -13.83 1.11
C ALA A 68 3.14 -13.37 0.09
N ALA A 69 2.78 -13.22 -1.20
CA ALA A 69 3.70 -12.70 -2.21
C ALA A 69 3.99 -11.21 -2.01
N ALA A 70 2.97 -10.40 -1.72
CA ALA A 70 3.13 -8.99 -1.42
C ALA A 70 4.03 -8.79 -0.18
N ASP A 71 3.74 -9.49 0.90
CA ASP A 71 4.49 -9.46 2.15
C ASP A 71 5.97 -9.85 1.97
N ARG A 72 6.27 -10.92 1.18
CA ARG A 72 7.66 -11.24 0.80
C ARG A 72 8.34 -10.11 0.03
N ARG A 73 7.66 -9.49 -0.94
CA ARG A 73 8.21 -8.38 -1.74
C ARG A 73 8.49 -7.16 -0.87
N MET A 74 7.58 -6.82 0.04
CA MET A 74 7.73 -5.69 0.95
C MET A 74 8.88 -5.92 1.94
N ARG A 75 9.02 -7.13 2.50
CA ARG A 75 10.19 -7.47 3.33
C ARG A 75 11.50 -7.33 2.56
N ALA A 76 11.57 -7.84 1.33
CA ALA A 76 12.76 -7.71 0.51
C ALA A 76 13.10 -6.24 0.19
N PHE A 77 12.09 -5.44 -0.15
CA PHE A 77 12.24 -4.01 -0.41
C PHE A 77 12.75 -3.25 0.82
N PHE A 78 12.23 -3.56 2.00
CA PHE A 78 12.58 -2.87 3.24
C PHE A 78 13.83 -3.43 3.96
N ALA A 79 14.30 -4.61 3.59
CA ALA A 79 15.48 -5.25 4.20
C ALA A 79 16.71 -4.33 4.34
N PRO A 80 17.12 -3.55 3.32
CA PRO A 80 18.27 -2.64 3.44
C PRO A 80 17.94 -1.32 4.17
N GLN A 81 16.68 -1.04 4.50
CA GLN A 81 16.20 0.29 4.90
C GLN A 81 15.24 0.24 6.10
N LYS A 82 15.74 -0.27 7.24
CA LYS A 82 14.94 -0.49 8.47
C LYS A 82 14.17 0.75 8.95
N ARG A 83 14.80 1.93 8.96
CA ARG A 83 14.13 3.18 9.37
C ARG A 83 12.97 3.55 8.44
N ALA A 84 13.10 3.27 7.13
CA ALA A 84 12.03 3.49 6.18
C ALA A 84 10.84 2.55 6.46
N TYR A 85 11.10 1.31 6.90
CA TYR A 85 10.05 0.38 7.32
C TYR A 85 9.31 0.84 8.59
N GLU A 86 10.04 1.34 9.59
CA GLU A 86 9.44 1.89 10.82
C GLU A 86 8.54 3.08 10.50
N SER A 87 9.01 4.00 9.67
CA SER A 87 8.22 5.14 9.20
C SER A 87 6.99 4.68 8.40
N TYR A 88 7.17 3.73 7.47
CA TYR A 88 6.09 3.13 6.69
C TYR A 88 5.00 2.54 7.60
N SER A 89 5.39 1.68 8.53
CA SER A 89 4.49 0.99 9.46
C SER A 89 3.74 1.99 10.34
N THR A 90 4.44 3.01 10.85
CA THR A 90 3.85 4.09 11.65
C THR A 90 2.82 4.89 10.84
N GLN A 91 3.14 5.24 9.59
CA GLN A 91 2.23 5.96 8.71
C GLN A 91 0.94 5.16 8.45
N LEU A 92 1.05 3.85 8.21
CA LEU A 92 -0.13 3.00 8.03
C LEU A 92 -0.96 2.88 9.31
N GLY A 93 -0.31 2.70 10.46
CA GLY A 93 -0.98 2.66 11.76
C GLY A 93 -1.76 3.93 12.05
N ASN A 94 -1.14 5.10 11.85
CA ASN A 94 -1.80 6.39 12.03
C ASN A 94 -2.95 6.61 11.04
N ARG A 95 -2.80 6.16 9.79
CA ARG A 95 -3.81 6.29 8.73
C ARG A 95 -5.07 5.48 9.03
N TYR A 96 -4.91 4.22 9.43
CA TYR A 96 -6.03 3.27 9.51
C TYR A 96 -6.50 2.99 10.95
N GLY A 97 -5.71 3.34 11.96
CA GLY A 97 -6.02 3.14 13.38
C GLY A 97 -7.10 4.09 13.93
N GLY A 98 -7.26 5.29 13.36
CA GLY A 98 -8.23 6.30 13.80
C GLY A 98 -9.44 6.50 12.88
N GLY A 99 -9.70 5.58 11.96
CA GLY A 99 -10.77 5.73 10.96
C GLY A 99 -12.19 5.78 11.54
N ALA A 100 -13.16 6.23 10.73
CA ALA A 100 -14.58 6.23 11.09
C ALA A 100 -15.01 4.83 11.57
N THR A 101 -15.57 4.79 12.76
CA THR A 101 -15.90 3.54 13.47
C THR A 101 -17.34 3.61 13.94
N ASP A 102 -18.22 3.08 13.11
CA ASP A 102 -19.64 2.88 13.38
C ASP A 102 -20.10 1.58 12.68
N THR A 103 -21.26 1.08 13.09
CA THR A 103 -21.82 -0.18 12.59
C THR A 103 -22.01 -0.17 11.07
N ALA A 104 -22.45 0.95 10.49
CA ALA A 104 -22.68 1.03 9.05
C ALA A 104 -21.37 0.93 8.26
N ASN A 105 -20.29 1.55 8.73
CA ASN A 105 -18.96 1.42 8.15
C ASN A 105 -18.42 -0.01 8.31
N CYS A 106 -18.58 -0.63 9.48
CA CYS A 106 -18.17 -2.02 9.69
C CYS A 106 -18.83 -2.98 8.70
N HIS A 107 -20.15 -2.87 8.49
CA HIS A 107 -20.85 -3.70 7.51
C HIS A 107 -20.42 -3.46 6.06
N ARG A 108 -19.99 -2.24 5.70
CA ARG A 108 -19.44 -1.99 4.36
C ARG A 108 -18.17 -2.79 4.12
N PHE A 109 -17.24 -2.79 5.07
CA PHE A 109 -16.01 -3.58 4.96
C PHE A 109 -16.28 -5.08 5.03
N GLU A 110 -17.20 -5.50 5.90
CA GLU A 110 -17.65 -6.88 5.99
C GLU A 110 -18.21 -7.38 4.65
N LYS A 111 -19.04 -6.57 3.98
CA LYS A 111 -19.60 -6.89 2.66
C LYS A 111 -18.49 -7.07 1.61
N VAL A 112 -17.54 -6.14 1.55
CA VAL A 112 -16.38 -6.25 0.64
C VAL A 112 -15.59 -7.53 0.89
N ALA A 113 -15.30 -7.84 2.16
CA ALA A 113 -14.56 -9.03 2.53
C ALA A 113 -15.33 -10.32 2.18
N ARG A 114 -16.65 -10.35 2.45
CA ARG A 114 -17.52 -11.48 2.10
C ARG A 114 -17.56 -11.73 0.59
N GLU A 115 -17.66 -10.68 -0.21
CA GLU A 115 -17.61 -10.80 -1.68
C GLU A 115 -16.28 -11.35 -2.18
N LEU A 116 -15.16 -10.90 -1.58
CA LEU A 116 -13.82 -11.37 -1.93
C LEU A 116 -13.56 -12.81 -1.47
N ALA A 117 -14.08 -13.20 -0.31
CA ALA A 117 -13.98 -14.56 0.21
C ALA A 117 -14.62 -15.59 -0.75
N GLY A 118 -15.72 -15.22 -1.40
CA GLY A 118 -16.41 -16.07 -2.40
C GLY A 118 -15.86 -15.98 -3.82
N LYS A 119 -14.87 -15.12 -4.09
CA LYS A 119 -14.33 -14.87 -5.44
C LYS A 119 -12.80 -15.01 -5.45
N PRO A 120 -12.25 -16.23 -5.51
CA PRO A 120 -10.80 -16.43 -5.58
C PRO A 120 -10.21 -15.79 -6.86
N GLY A 121 -8.94 -15.40 -6.78
CA GLY A 121 -8.15 -14.99 -7.93
C GLY A 121 -7.58 -13.57 -7.86
N VAL A 122 -6.52 -13.35 -8.63
CA VAL A 122 -5.77 -12.08 -8.63
C VAL A 122 -6.62 -10.92 -9.13
N THR A 123 -7.48 -11.14 -10.13
CA THR A 123 -8.29 -10.09 -10.73
C THR A 123 -9.37 -9.56 -9.78
N SER A 124 -10.01 -10.43 -8.99
CA SER A 124 -11.07 -10.02 -8.05
C SER A 124 -10.50 -9.21 -6.90
N LEU A 125 -9.42 -9.69 -6.26
CA LEU A 125 -8.74 -8.94 -5.21
C LEU A 125 -8.10 -7.66 -5.75
N GLY A 126 -7.39 -7.75 -6.89
CA GLY A 126 -6.69 -6.63 -7.50
C GLY A 126 -7.62 -5.46 -7.82
N ARG A 127 -8.83 -5.71 -8.33
CA ARG A 127 -9.81 -4.63 -8.57
C ARG A 127 -10.14 -3.85 -7.31
N VAL A 128 -10.41 -4.55 -6.21
CA VAL A 128 -10.75 -3.92 -4.92
C VAL A 128 -9.55 -3.19 -4.34
N VAL A 129 -8.38 -3.85 -4.29
CA VAL A 129 -7.14 -3.27 -3.77
C VAL A 129 -6.79 -1.97 -4.50
N PHE A 130 -6.83 -1.96 -5.84
CA PHE A 130 -6.48 -0.77 -6.61
C PHE A 130 -7.53 0.35 -6.51
N ALA A 131 -8.80 0.02 -6.29
CA ALA A 131 -9.84 1.01 -6.05
C ALA A 131 -9.75 1.65 -4.66
N MET A 132 -9.36 0.88 -3.64
CA MET A 132 -9.28 1.36 -2.26
C MET A 132 -7.93 2.03 -1.94
N ILE A 133 -6.85 1.55 -2.55
CA ILE A 133 -5.50 2.09 -2.35
C ILE A 133 -5.03 2.71 -3.67
N ASP A 134 -5.42 3.97 -3.93
CA ASP A 134 -5.06 4.68 -5.16
C ASP A 134 -3.54 4.95 -5.26
N LYS A 135 -2.89 5.32 -4.15
CA LYS A 135 -1.44 5.52 -4.09
C LYS A 135 -0.90 4.92 -2.80
N PRO A 136 -0.11 3.84 -2.85
CA PRO A 136 0.41 3.23 -1.64
C PRO A 136 1.43 4.15 -0.95
N ARG A 137 1.44 4.15 0.38
CA ARG A 137 2.31 5.00 1.21
C ARG A 137 3.74 4.44 1.35
N ILE A 138 4.36 4.06 0.25
CA ILE A 138 5.72 3.52 0.23
C ILE A 138 6.75 4.63 -0.08
N VAL A 139 7.97 4.51 0.46
CA VAL A 139 9.09 5.40 0.12
C VAL A 139 9.56 5.18 -1.32
N GLY A 140 10.03 6.23 -1.98
CA GLY A 140 10.47 6.21 -3.38
C GLY A 140 9.44 6.79 -4.35
N ALA A 141 9.90 7.17 -5.54
CA ALA A 141 9.05 7.82 -6.55
C ALA A 141 8.07 6.81 -7.18
N VAL A 142 6.76 7.07 -7.03
CA VAL A 142 5.69 6.39 -7.78
C VAL A 142 5.43 7.18 -9.05
N CYS A 143 6.16 6.87 -10.12
CA CYS A 143 6.05 7.60 -11.37
C CYS A 143 4.87 7.10 -12.20
N ALA A 144 4.22 8.00 -12.92
CA ALA A 144 3.19 7.68 -13.92
C ALA A 144 3.81 7.18 -15.23
N LYS A 145 4.78 6.24 -15.16
CA LYS A 145 5.64 5.78 -16.28
C LYS A 145 6.49 6.94 -16.88
N PRO A 146 7.71 6.68 -17.39
CA PRO A 146 8.39 7.64 -18.27
C PRO A 146 7.63 7.84 -19.58
#